data_AF-A0A5S5MD83-F1
#
_entry.id   AF-A0A5S5MD83-F1
#
_cell.length_a   1.000
_cell.length_b   1.000
_cell.length_c   1.000
_cell.angle_alpha   90.00
_cell.angle_beta   90.00
_cell.angle_gamma   90.00
#
_symmetry.space_group_name_H-M   'P 1'
#
loop_
_entity.id
_entity.type
_entity.pdbx_description
1 polymer ?
#
loop_
_entity_poly.entity_id
_entity_poly.type
_entity_poly.pdbx_seq_one_letter_code
_entity_poly.pdbx_strand_id
1 'polypeptide(L)'
;MIPEIKIIHQLSLNEIFEVKLLTESDLKAWVANGHYLVSECLEPSTKNRATEFELQFQQSEILHASLANDCNRFAQAAIESIWSVGKINKLPKSTGWAAVQMYYSAFFAAHALLRIYGLACSQLEGDYVDKVFQIASVTELDGGVSSIENGFYFSSILNNKIKFNKLKDSHADTWLSFSKLLIWLIDNISNTTGLGKHKSDALTLISNIKAALHMSGAAKGNWPSQIRNKVNYQHTHGVWYPYKGALHDHDIVLRNTEWLKSPVSFDLGGKNNDILTLYNVSNSIVSLMYHLMNYGYERAGKVSLPLSKGIFRLINQIRAA
;
A
#
# COMPACT_ATOMS: atom_id res chain seq x y z
N MET A 1 -21.57 3.72 -7.09
CA MET A 1 -20.46 2.87 -6.61
C MET A 1 -20.28 1.72 -7.58
N ILE A 2 -19.03 1.49 -8.01
CA ILE A 2 -18.70 0.66 -9.17
C ILE A 2 -18.71 -0.83 -8.77
N PRO A 3 -19.44 -1.72 -9.49
CA PRO A 3 -19.57 -3.15 -9.12
C PRO A 3 -18.24 -3.89 -8.88
N GLU A 4 -17.21 -3.55 -9.64
CA GLU A 4 -15.86 -4.11 -9.60
C GLU A 4 -15.23 -3.93 -8.21
N ILE A 5 -15.43 -2.76 -7.61
CA ILE A 5 -14.97 -2.46 -6.24
C ILE A 5 -15.65 -3.38 -5.23
N LYS A 6 -16.95 -3.66 -5.41
CA LYS A 6 -17.68 -4.59 -4.52
C LYS A 6 -17.17 -6.02 -4.65
N ILE A 7 -16.79 -6.45 -5.85
CA ILE A 7 -16.17 -7.75 -6.09
C ILE A 7 -14.81 -7.82 -5.38
N ILE A 8 -13.92 -6.87 -5.65
CA ILE A 8 -12.55 -6.84 -5.12
C ILE A 8 -12.53 -6.76 -3.59
N HIS A 9 -13.45 -6.01 -2.99
CA HIS A 9 -13.56 -5.86 -1.54
C HIS A 9 -14.10 -7.12 -0.84
N GLN A 10 -14.78 -8.06 -1.52
CA GLN A 10 -15.19 -9.30 -0.84
C GLN A 10 -13.99 -10.11 -0.31
N LEU A 11 -12.81 -9.87 -0.88
CA LEU A 11 -11.57 -10.54 -0.52
C LEU A 11 -10.77 -9.79 0.56
N SER A 12 -11.23 -8.63 1.05
CA SER A 12 -10.53 -7.82 2.06
C SER A 12 -10.72 -8.36 3.48
N LEU A 13 -9.80 -7.99 4.38
CA LEU A 13 -9.97 -8.10 5.82
C LEU A 13 -10.98 -7.02 6.27
N ASN A 14 -12.23 -7.42 6.52
CA ASN A 14 -13.31 -6.45 6.77
C ASN A 14 -13.16 -5.75 8.14
N GLU A 15 -12.46 -6.37 9.07
CA GLU A 15 -12.36 -5.99 10.47
C GLU A 15 -11.71 -4.60 10.66
N ILE A 16 -10.81 -4.18 9.76
CA ILE A 16 -10.20 -2.84 9.84
C ILE A 16 -11.24 -1.71 9.61
N PHE A 17 -12.35 -2.00 8.93
CA PHE A 17 -13.45 -1.06 8.70
C PHE A 17 -14.47 -1.02 9.84
N GLU A 18 -14.37 -1.96 10.78
CA GLU A 18 -15.33 -2.14 11.88
C GLU A 18 -14.77 -1.65 13.23
N VAL A 19 -13.52 -1.20 13.26
CA VAL A 19 -12.82 -0.74 14.47
C VAL A 19 -13.47 0.49 15.10
N LYS A 20 -14.01 0.33 16.31
CA LYS A 20 -14.52 1.45 17.13
C LYS A 20 -13.50 2.00 18.12
N LEU A 21 -12.38 1.32 18.32
CA LEU A 21 -11.30 1.79 19.19
C LEU A 21 -10.54 2.93 18.53
N LEU A 22 -10.45 4.08 19.22
CA LEU A 22 -9.54 5.15 18.83
C LEU A 22 -8.14 4.79 19.34
N THR A 23 -7.16 4.80 18.44
CA THR A 23 -5.78 4.52 18.79
C THR A 23 -4.82 5.32 17.91
N GLU A 24 -3.69 5.70 18.49
CA GLU A 24 -2.53 6.22 17.76
C GLU A 24 -1.50 5.11 17.49
N SER A 25 -1.75 3.89 18.00
CA SER A 25 -0.91 2.72 17.78
C SER A 25 -0.88 2.36 16.29
N ASP A 26 0.32 2.12 15.76
CA ASP A 26 0.52 1.46 14.47
C ASP A 26 0.91 -0.01 14.67
N LEU A 27 1.13 -0.75 13.60
CA LEU A 27 1.51 -2.17 13.70
C LEU A 27 2.82 -2.37 14.50
N LYS A 28 3.77 -1.43 14.40
CA LYS A 28 5.06 -1.54 15.11
C LYS A 28 4.86 -1.31 16.60
N ALA A 29 4.02 -0.34 16.97
CA ALA A 29 3.62 -0.13 18.36
C ALA A 29 2.87 -1.33 18.93
N TRP A 30 2.01 -1.99 18.13
CA TRP A 30 1.37 -3.24 18.55
C TRP A 30 2.39 -4.36 18.83
N VAL A 31 3.41 -4.52 17.98
CA VAL A 31 4.53 -5.44 18.25
C VAL A 31 5.27 -5.03 19.54
N ALA A 32 5.57 -3.75 19.73
CA ALA A 32 6.26 -3.27 20.93
C ALA A 32 5.49 -3.53 22.24
N ASN A 33 4.15 -3.55 22.18
CA ASN A 33 3.30 -3.75 23.36
C ASN A 33 3.33 -5.19 23.90
N GLY A 34 3.72 -6.18 23.09
CA GLY A 34 3.93 -7.55 23.56
C GLY A 34 2.66 -8.31 23.96
N HIS A 35 1.48 -7.88 23.51
CA HIS A 35 0.20 -8.55 23.80
C HIS A 35 -0.08 -9.72 22.83
N TYR A 36 0.87 -10.64 22.72
CA TYR A 36 0.83 -11.82 21.87
C TYR A 36 1.72 -12.92 22.45
N LEU A 37 1.61 -14.13 21.90
CA LEU A 37 2.53 -15.22 22.14
C LEU A 37 3.35 -15.47 20.89
N VAL A 38 4.56 -16.00 21.05
CA VAL A 38 5.33 -16.54 19.93
C VAL A 38 4.75 -17.91 19.58
N SER A 39 4.38 -18.13 18.31
CA SER A 39 3.66 -19.33 17.88
C SER A 39 4.56 -20.53 17.65
N GLU A 40 5.80 -20.28 17.19
CA GLU A 40 6.74 -21.29 16.72
C GLU A 40 8.14 -20.93 17.21
N CYS A 41 9.00 -21.94 17.37
CA CYS A 41 10.37 -21.75 17.77
C CYS A 41 11.12 -20.88 16.74
N LEU A 42 11.93 -19.92 17.19
CA LEU A 42 12.75 -19.11 16.30
C LEU A 42 13.82 -19.96 15.62
N GLU A 43 14.03 -19.74 14.32
CA GLU A 43 15.05 -20.47 13.56
C GLU A 43 16.30 -19.61 13.31
N PRO A 44 17.52 -20.14 13.52
CA PRO A 44 18.74 -19.41 13.28
C PRO A 44 18.99 -19.22 11.77
N SER A 45 19.25 -17.98 11.36
CA SER A 45 19.87 -17.70 10.07
C SER A 45 21.39 -17.89 10.11
N THR A 46 22.07 -17.61 8.99
CA THR A 46 23.54 -17.71 8.86
C THR A 46 24.34 -16.89 9.87
N LYS A 47 23.72 -15.88 10.52
CA LYS A 47 24.34 -15.05 11.57
C LYS A 47 23.93 -15.42 13.00
N ASN A 48 23.30 -16.57 13.19
CA ASN A 48 22.66 -16.97 14.45
C ASN A 48 21.63 -15.94 14.97
N ARG A 49 20.91 -15.31 14.05
CA ARG A 49 19.80 -14.39 14.32
C ARG A 49 18.57 -14.85 13.55
N ALA A 50 17.39 -14.70 14.11
CA ALA A 50 16.15 -15.03 13.40
C ALA A 50 15.74 -13.91 12.44
N THR A 51 15.29 -14.29 11.25
CA THR A 51 14.78 -13.36 10.21
C THR A 51 13.29 -13.54 9.92
N GLU A 52 12.67 -14.54 10.56
CA GLU A 52 11.25 -14.82 10.50
C GLU A 52 10.76 -15.11 11.91
N PHE A 53 9.52 -14.74 12.19
CA PHE A 53 8.84 -15.08 13.43
C PHE A 53 7.33 -15.01 13.22
N GLU A 54 6.58 -15.75 14.03
CA GLU A 54 5.12 -15.76 13.98
C GLU A 54 4.56 -15.46 15.37
N LEU A 55 3.59 -14.56 15.42
CA LEU A 55 2.94 -14.14 16.66
C LEU A 55 1.48 -14.55 16.66
N GLN A 56 1.03 -15.21 17.72
CA GLN A 56 -0.37 -15.53 17.96
C GLN A 56 -1.00 -14.45 18.85
N PHE A 57 -2.15 -13.94 18.44
CA PHE A 57 -2.87 -12.92 19.18
C PHE A 57 -4.27 -13.38 19.57
N GLN A 58 -4.72 -12.96 20.76
CA GLN A 58 -6.09 -13.22 21.24
C GLN A 58 -6.98 -11.98 21.13
N GLN A 59 -6.40 -10.79 21.31
CA GLN A 59 -7.10 -9.51 21.27
C GLN A 59 -7.03 -8.92 19.85
N SER A 60 -7.82 -9.47 18.94
CA SER A 60 -7.84 -9.06 17.53
C SER A 60 -8.24 -7.59 17.34
N GLU A 61 -9.06 -7.02 18.23
CA GLU A 61 -9.51 -5.62 18.15
C GLU A 61 -8.33 -4.63 18.17
N ILE A 62 -7.35 -4.81 19.05
CA ILE A 62 -6.21 -3.88 19.18
C ILE A 62 -5.30 -3.96 17.94
N LEU A 63 -5.08 -5.18 17.42
CA LEU A 63 -4.32 -5.38 16.19
C LEU A 63 -5.03 -4.71 15.00
N HIS A 64 -6.33 -4.98 14.83
CA HIS A 64 -7.12 -4.39 13.75
C HIS A 64 -7.21 -2.87 13.87
N ALA A 65 -7.29 -2.33 15.09
CA ALA A 65 -7.24 -0.89 15.32
C ALA A 65 -5.89 -0.29 14.90
N SER A 66 -4.80 -0.98 15.24
CA SER A 66 -3.45 -0.56 14.85
C SER A 66 -3.26 -0.59 13.33
N LEU A 67 -3.78 -1.62 12.66
CA LEU A 67 -3.76 -1.74 11.19
C LEU A 67 -4.66 -0.70 10.52
N ALA A 68 -5.84 -0.43 11.06
CA ALA A 68 -6.75 0.59 10.55
C ALA A 68 -6.12 1.99 10.64
N ASN A 69 -5.47 2.31 11.77
CA ASN A 69 -4.72 3.55 11.93
C ASN A 69 -3.54 3.65 10.95
N ASP A 70 -2.78 2.58 10.77
CA ASP A 70 -1.65 2.55 9.84
C ASP A 70 -2.11 2.66 8.37
N CYS A 71 -3.19 1.96 8.01
CA CYS A 71 -3.84 2.06 6.70
C CYS A 71 -4.32 3.50 6.44
N ASN A 72 -4.97 4.10 7.44
CA ASN A 72 -5.43 5.49 7.39
C ASN A 72 -4.27 6.46 7.14
N ARG A 73 -3.16 6.32 7.89
CA ARG A 73 -1.96 7.16 7.76
C ARG A 73 -1.37 7.11 6.35
N PHE A 74 -1.22 5.91 5.78
CA PHE A 74 -0.72 5.75 4.41
C PHE A 74 -1.70 6.30 3.36
N ALA A 75 -3.00 6.12 3.56
CA ALA A 75 -3.99 6.64 2.64
C ALA A 75 -4.05 8.18 2.64
N GLN A 76 -3.94 8.81 3.82
CA GLN A 76 -3.81 10.26 3.94
C GLN A 76 -2.53 10.76 3.25
N ALA A 77 -1.39 10.13 3.51
CA ALA A 77 -0.14 10.50 2.86
C ALA A 77 -0.22 10.37 1.32
N ALA A 78 -0.91 9.35 0.81
CA ALA A 78 -1.16 9.19 -0.62
C ALA A 78 -1.98 10.37 -1.18
N ILE A 79 -3.08 10.73 -0.51
CA ILE A 79 -3.97 11.82 -0.93
C ILE A 79 -3.26 13.17 -0.83
N GLU A 80 -2.57 13.48 0.25
CA GLU A 80 -1.81 14.73 0.41
C GLU A 80 -0.71 14.85 -0.65
N SER A 81 -0.02 13.74 -0.96
CA SER A 81 1.02 13.70 -1.99
C SER A 81 0.47 14.04 -3.38
N ILE A 82 -0.67 13.46 -3.78
CA ILE A 82 -1.27 13.78 -5.08
C ILE A 82 -1.94 15.14 -5.09
N TRP A 83 -2.58 15.55 -3.98
CA TRP A 83 -3.26 16.84 -3.88
C TRP A 83 -2.30 18.02 -3.96
N SER A 84 -1.06 17.83 -3.49
CA SER A 84 0.02 18.82 -3.59
C SER A 84 0.65 18.92 -5.00
N VAL A 85 0.24 18.10 -5.97
CA VAL A 85 0.58 18.30 -7.38
C VAL A 85 -0.17 19.54 -7.88
N GLY A 86 0.51 20.43 -8.58
CA GLY A 86 -0.13 21.62 -9.13
C GLY A 86 0.77 22.45 -10.01
N LYS A 87 0.14 23.32 -10.81
CA LYS A 87 0.85 24.24 -11.69
C LYS A 87 1.63 25.27 -10.89
N ILE A 88 2.90 25.44 -11.24
CA ILE A 88 3.71 26.57 -10.79
C ILE A 88 3.65 27.63 -11.89
N ASN A 89 2.98 28.77 -11.63
CA ASN A 89 2.71 29.80 -12.66
C ASN A 89 3.97 30.26 -13.42
N LYS A 90 5.12 30.35 -12.76
CA LYS A 90 6.39 30.76 -13.38
C LYS A 90 7.14 29.61 -14.07
N LEU A 91 6.75 28.36 -13.83
CA LEU A 91 7.38 27.13 -14.36
C LEU A 91 6.31 26.15 -14.87
N PRO A 92 5.43 26.55 -15.81
CA PRO A 92 4.24 25.75 -16.18
C PRO A 92 4.58 24.41 -16.84
N LYS A 93 5.79 24.26 -17.40
CA LYS A 93 6.28 23.02 -18.02
C LYS A 93 7.00 22.09 -17.02
N SER A 94 7.21 22.52 -15.78
CA SER A 94 7.97 21.77 -14.80
C SER A 94 7.12 20.68 -14.16
N THR A 95 7.25 19.47 -14.67
CA THR A 95 6.51 18.28 -14.20
C THR A 95 7.40 17.29 -13.44
N GLY A 96 8.68 17.60 -13.25
CA GLY A 96 9.62 16.72 -12.54
C GLY A 96 9.18 16.40 -11.11
N TRP A 97 8.90 17.42 -10.30
CA TRP A 97 8.37 17.23 -8.94
C TRP A 97 7.00 16.58 -8.94
N ALA A 98 6.12 16.96 -9.89
CA ALA A 98 4.81 16.33 -10.03
C ALA A 98 4.96 14.82 -10.26
N ALA A 99 5.83 14.38 -11.17
CA ALA A 99 6.08 12.96 -11.41
C ALA A 99 6.61 12.23 -10.16
N VAL A 100 7.49 12.86 -9.37
CA VAL A 100 7.97 12.31 -8.10
C VAL A 100 6.84 12.20 -7.06
N GLN A 101 5.99 13.22 -6.94
CA GLN A 101 4.83 13.22 -6.04
C GLN A 101 3.80 12.16 -6.45
N MET A 102 3.52 12.01 -7.75
CA MET A 102 2.63 10.97 -8.29
C MET A 102 3.14 9.57 -7.91
N TYR A 103 4.45 9.31 -8.07
CA TYR A 103 5.06 8.06 -7.64
C TYR A 103 4.84 7.79 -6.14
N TYR A 104 5.14 8.77 -5.29
CA TYR A 104 5.01 8.58 -3.84
C TYR A 104 3.57 8.43 -3.41
N SER A 105 2.63 9.12 -4.06
CA SER A 105 1.21 8.90 -3.85
C SER A 105 0.81 7.45 -4.16
N ALA A 106 1.25 6.90 -5.28
CA ALA A 106 1.02 5.50 -5.64
C ALA A 106 1.67 4.52 -4.65
N PHE A 107 2.90 4.82 -4.21
CA PHE A 107 3.64 4.00 -3.24
C PHE A 107 2.94 3.94 -1.87
N PHE A 108 2.46 5.08 -1.36
CA PHE A 108 1.68 5.12 -0.13
C PHE A 108 0.31 4.45 -0.30
N ALA A 109 -0.34 4.62 -1.46
CA ALA A 109 -1.59 3.92 -1.75
C ALA A 109 -1.40 2.40 -1.80
N ALA A 110 -0.29 1.89 -2.35
CA ALA A 110 0.04 0.46 -2.32
C ALA A 110 0.21 -0.05 -0.88
N HIS A 111 0.84 0.73 0.01
CA HIS A 111 0.93 0.39 1.43
C HIS A 111 -0.43 0.34 2.14
N ALA A 112 -1.35 1.26 1.83
CA ALA A 112 -2.70 1.24 2.36
C ALA A 112 -3.48 0.03 1.82
N LEU A 113 -3.40 -0.23 0.51
CA LEU A 113 -4.03 -1.39 -0.13
C LEU A 113 -3.57 -2.71 0.51
N LEU A 114 -2.27 -2.91 0.74
CA LEU A 114 -1.78 -4.11 1.44
C LEU A 114 -2.51 -4.34 2.77
N ARG A 115 -2.71 -3.28 3.56
CA ARG A 115 -3.33 -3.34 4.89
C ARG A 115 -4.82 -3.67 4.85
N ILE A 116 -5.53 -3.26 3.79
CA ILE A 116 -6.92 -3.68 3.52
C ILE A 116 -7.03 -5.21 3.40
N TYR A 117 -5.96 -5.89 3.00
CA TYR A 117 -5.92 -7.35 2.84
C TYR A 117 -5.15 -8.07 3.96
N GLY A 118 -4.92 -7.42 5.11
CA GLY A 118 -4.20 -8.03 6.23
C GLY A 118 -2.71 -8.25 5.97
N LEU A 119 -2.14 -7.52 5.00
CA LEU A 119 -0.73 -7.54 4.66
C LEU A 119 -0.07 -6.22 5.05
N ALA A 120 1.20 -6.22 5.42
CA ALA A 120 1.94 -4.98 5.59
C ALA A 120 3.43 -5.14 5.26
N CYS A 121 4.03 -4.05 4.83
CA CYS A 121 5.48 -3.89 4.80
C CYS A 121 5.82 -2.79 5.81
N SER A 122 6.65 -3.12 6.81
CA SER A 122 6.92 -2.27 7.97
C SER A 122 8.39 -2.36 8.39
N GLN A 123 8.95 -1.22 8.77
CA GLN A 123 10.29 -1.15 9.35
C GLN A 123 10.20 -1.49 10.85
N LEU A 124 10.85 -2.59 11.25
CA LEU A 124 10.99 -3.00 12.63
C LEU A 124 12.39 -2.67 13.15
N GLU A 125 12.50 -1.63 13.99
CA GLU A 125 13.72 -1.27 14.71
C GLU A 125 14.02 -2.23 15.88
N GLY A 126 15.20 -2.08 16.48
CA GLY A 126 15.73 -2.93 17.56
C GLY A 126 14.71 -3.16 18.68
N ASP A 127 14.18 -2.09 19.26
CA ASP A 127 13.24 -2.16 20.39
C ASP A 127 12.00 -3.03 20.10
N TYR A 128 11.52 -3.08 18.85
CA TYR A 128 10.36 -3.89 18.50
C TYR A 128 10.71 -5.38 18.41
N VAL A 129 11.83 -5.71 17.76
CA VAL A 129 12.25 -7.11 17.58
C VAL A 129 12.83 -7.69 18.88
N ASP A 130 13.44 -6.86 19.71
CA ASP A 130 13.93 -7.24 21.04
C ASP A 130 12.76 -7.62 21.96
N LYS A 131 11.61 -6.93 21.85
CA LYS A 131 10.41 -7.30 22.60
C LYS A 131 9.91 -8.70 22.24
N VAL A 132 9.88 -9.02 20.94
CA VAL A 132 9.53 -10.37 20.46
C VAL A 132 10.52 -11.40 20.98
N PHE A 133 11.82 -11.12 20.89
CA PHE A 133 12.88 -12.01 21.34
C PHE A 133 12.80 -12.28 22.85
N GLN A 134 12.56 -11.25 23.67
CA GLN A 134 12.36 -11.40 25.11
C GLN A 134 11.21 -12.35 25.44
N ILE A 135 10.08 -12.22 24.73
CA ILE A 135 8.93 -13.12 24.90
C ILE A 135 9.35 -14.55 24.51
N ALA A 136 10.01 -14.73 23.36
CA ALA A 136 10.48 -16.03 22.90
C ALA A 136 11.39 -16.71 23.93
N SER A 137 12.38 -16.00 24.47
CA SER A 137 13.33 -16.54 25.46
C SER A 137 12.64 -16.92 26.77
N VAL A 138 11.71 -16.11 27.27
CA VAL A 138 10.96 -16.43 28.50
C VAL A 138 10.03 -17.63 28.31
N THR A 139 9.55 -17.86 27.09
CA THR A 139 8.72 -19.02 26.73
C THR A 139 9.50 -20.22 26.20
N GLU A 140 10.84 -20.19 26.24
CA GLU A 140 11.70 -21.25 25.70
C GLU A 140 11.47 -21.56 24.20
N LEU A 141 11.05 -20.54 23.44
CA LEU A 141 10.81 -20.58 21.99
C LEU A 141 11.86 -19.79 21.20
N ASP A 142 12.98 -19.39 21.83
CA ASP A 142 14.04 -18.66 21.15
C ASP A 142 14.93 -19.55 20.26
N GLY A 143 14.80 -20.87 20.34
CA GLY A 143 15.53 -21.80 19.48
C GLY A 143 17.05 -21.67 19.55
N GLY A 144 17.57 -21.10 20.64
CA GLY A 144 19.00 -20.81 20.80
C GLY A 144 19.54 -19.68 19.90
N VAL A 145 18.68 -18.91 19.21
CA VAL A 145 19.14 -17.74 18.45
C VAL A 145 19.60 -16.64 19.40
N SER A 146 20.56 -15.83 18.97
CA SER A 146 21.10 -14.74 19.80
C SER A 146 20.22 -13.49 19.86
N SER A 147 19.39 -13.28 18.83
CA SER A 147 18.46 -12.15 18.68
C SER A 147 17.61 -12.33 17.41
N ILE A 148 16.62 -11.45 17.22
CA ILE A 148 15.91 -11.28 15.95
C ILE A 148 16.57 -10.12 15.17
N GLU A 149 16.66 -10.23 13.85
CA GLU A 149 17.20 -9.14 13.03
C GLU A 149 16.26 -7.92 12.99
N ASN A 150 16.76 -6.70 13.18
CA ASN A 150 15.99 -5.49 12.87
C ASN A 150 16.01 -5.23 11.36
N GLY A 151 15.06 -4.46 10.84
CA GLY A 151 15.00 -4.05 9.44
C GLY A 151 13.59 -4.03 8.87
N PHE A 152 13.48 -4.17 7.54
CA PHE A 152 12.20 -4.12 6.85
C PHE A 152 11.55 -5.50 6.79
N TYR A 153 10.28 -5.61 7.15
CA TYR A 153 9.55 -6.88 7.24
C TYR A 153 8.26 -6.85 6.43
N PHE A 154 7.93 -7.98 5.83
CA PHE A 154 6.59 -8.28 5.32
C PHE A 154 5.82 -9.04 6.40
N SER A 155 4.60 -8.62 6.71
CA SER A 155 3.70 -9.31 7.61
C SER A 155 2.41 -9.74 6.93
N SER A 156 1.91 -10.92 7.27
CA SER A 156 0.62 -11.45 6.79
C SER A 156 -0.19 -12.03 7.94
N ILE A 157 -1.48 -11.70 7.97
CA ILE A 157 -2.41 -12.16 9.00
C ILE A 157 -3.24 -13.33 8.48
N LEU A 158 -3.27 -14.42 9.24
CA LEU A 158 -4.09 -15.60 8.97
C LEU A 158 -4.40 -16.33 10.27
N ASN A 159 -5.64 -16.73 10.50
CA ASN A 159 -6.04 -17.59 11.63
C ASN A 159 -5.53 -17.12 13.02
N ASN A 160 -5.76 -15.85 13.36
CA ASN A 160 -5.29 -15.23 14.62
C ASN A 160 -3.77 -15.26 14.83
N LYS A 161 -3.01 -15.41 13.74
CA LYS A 161 -1.56 -15.33 13.70
C LYS A 161 -1.12 -14.24 12.74
N ILE A 162 0.01 -13.64 13.03
CA ILE A 162 0.71 -12.73 12.13
C ILE A 162 2.14 -13.22 11.94
N LYS A 163 2.46 -13.59 10.70
CA LYS A 163 3.80 -14.04 10.32
C LYS A 163 4.60 -12.86 9.79
N PHE A 164 5.83 -12.69 10.26
CA PHE A 164 6.78 -11.68 9.81
C PHE A 164 7.94 -12.33 9.07
N ASN A 165 8.29 -11.79 7.90
CA ASN A 165 9.41 -12.27 7.08
C ASN A 165 10.29 -11.07 6.69
N LYS A 166 11.58 -11.13 6.99
CA LYS A 166 12.51 -10.03 6.67
C LYS A 166 12.66 -9.85 5.16
N LEU A 167 12.59 -8.59 4.73
CA LEU A 167 12.81 -8.12 3.37
C LEU A 167 14.18 -7.46 3.24
N LYS A 168 14.63 -7.25 2.00
CA LYS A 168 15.96 -6.69 1.70
C LYS A 168 15.90 -5.24 1.25
N ASP A 169 14.91 -4.88 0.42
CA ASP A 169 14.78 -3.57 -0.20
C ASP A 169 13.39 -2.99 0.05
N SER A 170 13.31 -1.87 0.76
CA SER A 170 12.04 -1.28 1.18
C SER A 170 11.14 -0.86 0.03
N HIS A 171 11.70 -0.40 -1.09
CA HIS A 171 10.92 0.04 -2.24
C HIS A 171 10.59 -1.14 -3.15
N ALA A 172 11.61 -1.88 -3.59
CA ALA A 172 11.44 -2.95 -4.57
C ALA A 172 10.64 -4.12 -3.98
N ASP A 173 10.83 -4.46 -2.71
CA ASP A 173 10.08 -5.56 -2.09
C ASP A 173 8.66 -5.13 -1.69
N THR A 174 8.40 -3.85 -1.40
CA THR A 174 7.01 -3.35 -1.24
C THR A 174 6.24 -3.46 -2.55
N TRP A 175 6.83 -3.06 -3.68
CA TRP A 175 6.20 -3.24 -4.99
C TRP A 175 5.99 -4.70 -5.34
N LEU A 176 6.94 -5.57 -4.98
CA LEU A 176 6.78 -7.02 -5.16
C LEU A 176 5.63 -7.57 -4.31
N SER A 177 5.52 -7.15 -3.05
CA SER A 177 4.41 -7.53 -2.17
C SER A 177 3.06 -7.06 -2.72
N PHE A 178 2.99 -5.82 -3.24
CA PHE A 178 1.79 -5.32 -3.89
C PHE A 178 1.47 -6.11 -5.17
N SER A 179 2.47 -6.43 -5.99
CA SER A 179 2.28 -7.28 -7.17
C SER A 179 1.79 -8.68 -6.80
N LYS A 180 2.27 -9.26 -5.69
CA LYS A 180 1.78 -10.55 -5.18
C LYS A 180 0.33 -10.47 -4.73
N LEU A 181 -0.07 -9.38 -4.08
CA LEU A 181 -1.47 -9.11 -3.75
C LEU A 181 -2.34 -9.06 -5.02
N LEU A 182 -1.91 -8.35 -6.08
CA LEU A 182 -2.67 -8.28 -7.34
C LEU A 182 -2.83 -9.66 -8.01
N ILE A 183 -1.79 -10.50 -7.95
CA ILE A 183 -1.87 -11.89 -8.43
C ILE A 183 -2.89 -12.68 -7.61
N TRP A 184 -2.79 -12.62 -6.28
CA TRP A 184 -3.74 -13.30 -5.41
C TRP A 184 -5.18 -12.85 -5.64
N LEU A 185 -5.41 -11.55 -5.87
CA LEU A 185 -6.73 -11.03 -6.24
C LEU A 185 -7.23 -11.63 -7.56
N ILE A 186 -6.40 -11.65 -8.60
CA ILE A 186 -6.71 -12.26 -9.90
C ILE A 186 -7.15 -13.72 -9.71
N ASP A 187 -6.41 -14.48 -8.92
CA ASP A 187 -6.64 -15.91 -8.71
C ASP A 187 -7.91 -16.19 -7.87
N ASN A 188 -8.37 -15.22 -7.08
CA ASN A 188 -9.49 -15.38 -6.15
C ASN A 188 -10.78 -14.64 -6.52
N ILE A 189 -10.78 -13.78 -7.54
CA ILE A 189 -11.99 -13.07 -8.00
C ILE A 189 -13.10 -14.05 -8.40
N SER A 190 -12.76 -15.21 -8.97
CA SER A 190 -13.72 -16.26 -9.33
C SER A 190 -14.54 -16.77 -8.13
N ASN A 191 -13.92 -16.81 -6.94
CA ASN A 191 -14.50 -17.29 -5.68
C ASN A 191 -15.46 -16.29 -5.02
N THR A 192 -15.52 -15.05 -5.51
CA THR A 192 -16.44 -14.02 -4.99
C THR A 192 -17.90 -14.28 -5.40
N THR A 193 -18.83 -13.57 -4.80
CA THR A 193 -20.25 -13.54 -5.21
C THR A 193 -20.52 -12.36 -6.15
N GLY A 194 -21.40 -12.54 -7.15
CA GLY A 194 -21.80 -11.48 -8.08
C GLY A 194 -21.87 -11.94 -9.55
N LEU A 195 -22.39 -11.07 -10.41
CA LEU A 195 -22.55 -11.35 -11.85
C LEU A 195 -21.19 -11.58 -12.52
N GLY A 196 -21.13 -12.55 -13.45
CA GLY A 196 -19.90 -12.90 -14.17
C GLY A 196 -19.26 -11.72 -14.90
N LYS A 197 -20.08 -10.80 -15.44
CA LYS A 197 -19.60 -9.55 -16.05
C LYS A 197 -18.79 -8.70 -15.06
N HIS A 198 -19.31 -8.46 -13.86
CA HIS A 198 -18.62 -7.65 -12.85
C HIS A 198 -17.32 -8.31 -12.36
N LYS A 199 -17.28 -9.65 -12.30
CA LYS A 199 -16.04 -10.38 -12.01
C LYS A 199 -15.01 -10.20 -13.12
N SER A 200 -15.43 -10.28 -14.39
CA SER A 200 -14.56 -10.04 -15.55
C SER A 200 -14.01 -8.61 -15.58
N ASP A 201 -14.85 -7.62 -15.26
CA ASP A 201 -14.45 -6.22 -15.22
C ASP A 201 -13.44 -5.97 -14.08
N ALA A 202 -13.67 -6.55 -12.90
CA ALA A 202 -12.72 -6.53 -11.78
C ALA A 202 -11.38 -7.19 -12.13
N LEU A 203 -11.42 -8.36 -12.78
CA LEU A 203 -10.24 -9.09 -13.24
C LEU A 203 -9.42 -8.22 -14.21
N THR A 204 -10.10 -7.56 -15.14
CA THR A 204 -9.48 -6.67 -16.14
C THR A 204 -8.80 -5.49 -15.46
N LEU A 205 -9.47 -4.83 -14.51
CA LEU A 205 -8.90 -3.73 -13.74
C LEU A 205 -7.59 -4.13 -13.02
N ILE A 206 -7.63 -5.21 -12.25
CA ILE A 206 -6.46 -5.67 -11.47
C ILE A 206 -5.34 -6.14 -12.40
N SER A 207 -5.67 -6.83 -13.50
CA SER A 207 -4.70 -7.28 -14.49
C SER A 207 -4.00 -6.13 -15.20
N ASN A 208 -4.72 -5.06 -15.53
CA ASN A 208 -4.14 -3.87 -16.15
C ASN A 208 -3.17 -3.14 -15.22
N ILE A 209 -3.52 -2.98 -13.94
CA ILE A 209 -2.62 -2.39 -12.93
C ILE A 209 -1.35 -3.26 -12.82
N LYS A 210 -1.51 -4.58 -12.68
CA LYS A 210 -0.38 -5.52 -12.60
C LYS A 210 0.51 -5.42 -13.83
N ALA A 211 -0.05 -5.42 -15.04
CA ALA A 211 0.71 -5.32 -16.27
C ALA A 211 1.53 -4.02 -16.35
N ALA A 212 0.92 -2.89 -15.95
CA ALA A 212 1.60 -1.60 -15.95
C ALA A 212 2.77 -1.52 -14.95
N LEU A 213 2.65 -2.19 -13.80
CA LEU A 213 3.74 -2.28 -12.81
C LEU A 213 4.96 -3.08 -13.31
N HIS A 214 4.76 -4.00 -14.26
CA HIS A 214 5.78 -4.88 -14.83
C HIS A 214 6.33 -4.41 -16.18
N MET A 215 5.97 -3.19 -16.61
CA MET A 215 6.48 -2.61 -17.86
C MET A 215 8.01 -2.57 -17.89
N SER A 216 8.56 -2.59 -19.11
CA SER A 216 10.00 -2.51 -19.37
C SER A 216 10.84 -3.57 -18.61
N GLY A 217 10.27 -4.75 -18.35
CA GLY A 217 10.96 -5.85 -17.69
C GLY A 217 11.13 -5.70 -16.18
N ALA A 218 10.33 -4.85 -15.53
CA ALA A 218 10.36 -4.65 -14.08
C ALA A 218 9.81 -5.87 -13.31
N ALA A 219 10.61 -6.93 -13.19
CA ALA A 219 10.20 -8.24 -12.66
C ALA A 219 9.60 -8.22 -11.24
N LYS A 220 9.90 -7.20 -10.44
CA LYS A 220 9.33 -7.00 -9.10
C LYS A 220 8.06 -6.14 -9.08
N GLY A 221 7.49 -5.79 -10.24
CA GLY A 221 6.40 -4.82 -10.32
C GLY A 221 6.83 -3.40 -9.91
N ASN A 222 8.12 -3.10 -9.96
CA ASN A 222 8.70 -1.85 -9.45
C ASN A 222 8.95 -0.80 -10.54
N TRP A 223 8.29 -0.92 -11.70
CA TRP A 223 8.42 0.04 -12.80
C TRP A 223 8.22 1.50 -12.37
N PRO A 224 7.21 1.86 -11.53
CA PRO A 224 7.08 3.24 -11.04
C PRO A 224 8.34 3.76 -10.34
N SER A 225 9.02 2.89 -9.58
CA SER A 225 10.27 3.22 -8.88
C SER A 225 11.40 3.50 -9.85
N GLN A 226 11.49 2.72 -10.94
CA GLN A 226 12.46 2.94 -12.00
C GLN A 226 12.25 4.29 -12.68
N ILE A 227 11.01 4.63 -13.04
CA ILE A 227 10.69 5.93 -13.65
C ILE A 227 11.00 7.08 -12.69
N ARG A 228 10.60 6.98 -11.42
CA ARG A 228 10.94 7.99 -10.41
C ARG A 228 12.46 8.18 -10.30
N ASN A 229 13.26 7.12 -10.31
CA ASN A 229 14.72 7.24 -10.27
C ASN A 229 15.30 7.91 -11.52
N LYS A 230 14.79 7.56 -12.71
CA LYS A 230 15.18 8.22 -13.97
C LYS A 230 14.81 9.71 -13.98
N VAL A 231 13.65 10.07 -13.45
CA VAL A 231 13.22 11.47 -13.30
C VAL A 231 14.07 12.21 -12.27
N ASN A 232 14.17 11.67 -11.05
CA ASN A 232 14.73 12.40 -9.90
C ASN A 232 16.27 12.44 -9.89
N TYR A 233 16.95 11.38 -10.32
CA TYR A 233 18.41 11.30 -10.23
C TYR A 233 19.11 11.46 -11.58
N GLN A 234 18.46 11.08 -12.67
CA GLN A 234 19.04 11.18 -14.01
C GLN A 234 18.51 12.38 -14.81
N HIS A 235 17.50 13.09 -14.27
CA HIS A 235 16.87 14.26 -14.89
C HIS A 235 16.44 14.05 -16.35
N THR A 236 15.89 12.86 -16.63
CA THR A 236 15.49 12.44 -18.00
C THR A 236 14.03 12.82 -18.33
N HIS A 237 13.52 12.39 -19.50
CA HIS A 237 12.13 12.55 -19.96
C HIS A 237 11.66 14.01 -20.20
N GLY A 238 12.58 14.98 -20.17
CA GLY A 238 12.26 16.38 -20.46
C GLY A 238 11.33 17.03 -19.43
N VAL A 239 11.23 16.49 -18.21
CA VAL A 239 10.35 17.01 -17.13
C VAL A 239 11.02 18.12 -16.29
N TRP A 240 12.34 18.28 -16.44
CA TRP A 240 13.16 19.32 -15.84
C TRP A 240 13.71 20.26 -16.93
N TYR A 241 14.05 21.49 -16.56
CA TYR A 241 14.75 22.42 -17.48
C TYR A 241 16.03 21.76 -18.01
N PRO A 242 16.35 21.84 -19.33
CA PRO A 242 15.75 22.70 -20.36
C PRO A 242 14.54 22.12 -21.11
N TYR A 243 13.88 21.08 -20.59
CA TYR A 243 12.68 20.44 -21.15
C TYR A 243 12.86 19.83 -22.56
N LYS A 244 14.09 19.49 -22.92
CA LYS A 244 14.39 18.86 -24.22
C LYS A 244 13.74 17.48 -24.29
N GLY A 245 13.03 17.21 -25.38
CA GLY A 245 12.41 15.90 -25.62
C GLY A 245 11.22 15.58 -24.73
N ALA A 246 10.53 16.59 -24.16
CA ALA A 246 9.29 16.37 -23.43
C ALA A 246 8.20 15.83 -24.39
N LEU A 247 7.75 14.61 -24.15
CA LEU A 247 6.70 13.93 -24.94
C LEU A 247 5.33 13.89 -24.24
N HIS A 248 5.20 14.56 -23.08
CA HIS A 248 4.02 14.51 -22.24
C HIS A 248 3.26 15.83 -22.23
N ASP A 249 1.96 15.73 -21.98
CA ASP A 249 1.11 16.88 -21.72
C ASP A 249 1.27 17.31 -20.24
N HIS A 250 1.88 18.46 -20.02
CA HIS A 250 2.08 19.02 -18.68
C HIS A 250 0.76 19.37 -18.01
N ASP A 251 -0.27 19.78 -18.76
CA ASP A 251 -1.57 20.13 -18.20
C ASP A 251 -2.30 18.91 -17.66
N ILE A 252 -2.09 17.73 -18.24
CA ILE A 252 -2.63 16.47 -17.74
C ILE A 252 -1.89 16.06 -16.46
N VAL A 253 -0.56 16.02 -16.51
CA VAL A 253 0.28 15.55 -15.39
C VAL A 253 0.10 16.41 -14.13
N LEU A 254 -0.24 17.68 -14.30
CA LEU A 254 -0.44 18.63 -13.19
C LEU A 254 -1.87 18.63 -12.62
N ARG A 255 -2.76 17.73 -13.06
CA ARG A 255 -4.10 17.57 -12.45
C ARG A 255 -4.03 16.67 -11.22
N ASN A 256 -4.44 17.22 -10.08
CA ASN A 256 -4.38 16.57 -8.77
C ASN A 256 -5.71 15.95 -8.29
N THR A 257 -6.79 16.11 -9.05
CA THR A 257 -8.13 15.63 -8.67
C THR A 257 -8.56 14.35 -9.40
N GLU A 258 -7.76 13.89 -10.35
CA GLU A 258 -8.17 12.88 -11.32
C GLU A 258 -8.40 11.51 -10.68
N TRP A 259 -7.65 11.18 -9.61
CA TRP A 259 -7.85 9.99 -8.79
C TRP A 259 -9.25 9.83 -8.18
N LEU A 260 -10.06 10.90 -8.11
CA LEU A 260 -11.47 10.82 -7.67
C LEU A 260 -12.36 10.10 -8.68
N LYS A 261 -11.93 9.98 -9.94
CA LYS A 261 -12.63 9.22 -10.98
C LYS A 261 -12.62 7.72 -10.67
N SER A 262 -13.28 6.95 -11.53
CA SER A 262 -13.25 5.49 -11.46
C SER A 262 -11.84 4.96 -11.77
N PRO A 263 -11.33 3.93 -11.07
CA PRO A 263 -10.00 3.41 -11.37
C PRO A 263 -9.90 2.75 -12.76
N VAL A 264 -11.04 2.41 -13.39
CA VAL A 264 -11.08 1.91 -14.78
C VAL A 264 -11.00 3.02 -15.83
N SER A 265 -11.08 4.30 -15.46
CA SER A 265 -11.05 5.40 -16.45
C SER A 265 -9.66 5.74 -16.97
N PHE A 266 -8.61 5.15 -16.40
CA PHE A 266 -7.22 5.46 -16.75
C PHE A 266 -6.70 4.46 -17.78
N ASP A 267 -6.13 4.99 -18.87
CA ASP A 267 -5.48 4.17 -19.89
C ASP A 267 -4.11 3.69 -19.41
N LEU A 268 -4.04 2.43 -18.99
CA LEU A 268 -2.82 1.75 -18.57
C LEU A 268 -2.13 1.01 -19.73
N GLY A 269 -2.57 1.23 -20.98
CA GLY A 269 -2.00 0.62 -22.17
C GLY A 269 -0.60 1.16 -22.53
N GLY A 270 0.17 0.34 -23.25
CA GLY A 270 1.57 0.64 -23.63
C GLY A 270 1.77 1.66 -24.75
N LYS A 271 0.73 2.43 -25.12
CA LYS A 271 0.84 3.47 -26.17
C LYS A 271 1.30 4.82 -25.62
N ASN A 272 1.24 5.00 -24.31
CA ASN A 272 1.59 6.24 -23.63
C ASN A 272 3.11 6.35 -23.38
N ASN A 273 3.63 7.58 -23.32
CA ASN A 273 5.01 7.81 -22.87
C ASN A 273 5.14 7.53 -21.36
N ASP A 274 6.35 7.26 -20.88
CA ASP A 274 6.62 6.87 -19.49
C ASP A 274 6.03 7.83 -18.43
N ILE A 275 6.01 9.14 -18.68
CA ILE A 275 5.48 10.12 -17.72
C ILE A 275 3.96 10.08 -17.67
N LEU A 276 3.29 10.00 -18.82
CA LEU A 276 1.84 9.86 -18.88
C LEU A 276 1.39 8.50 -18.31
N THR A 277 2.14 7.44 -18.59
CA THR A 277 1.90 6.12 -17.99
C THR A 277 2.06 6.16 -16.48
N LEU A 278 3.11 6.80 -15.94
CA LEU A 278 3.29 6.95 -14.50
C LEU A 278 2.12 7.70 -13.87
N TYR A 279 1.66 8.77 -14.52
CA TYR A 279 0.50 9.53 -14.09
C TYR A 279 -0.78 8.67 -14.07
N ASN A 280 -1.06 7.89 -15.12
CA ASN A 280 -2.24 7.03 -15.20
C ASN A 280 -2.19 5.89 -14.18
N VAL A 281 -1.05 5.24 -14.03
CA VAL A 281 -0.83 4.17 -13.02
C VAL A 281 -1.04 4.71 -11.62
N SER A 282 -0.45 5.85 -11.32
CA SER A 282 -0.53 6.46 -9.99
C SER A 282 -1.97 6.84 -9.65
N ASN A 283 -2.68 7.51 -10.56
CA ASN A 283 -4.11 7.82 -10.36
C ASN A 283 -4.96 6.56 -10.23
N SER A 284 -4.71 5.52 -11.01
CA SER A 284 -5.47 4.26 -10.93
C SER A 284 -5.30 3.57 -9.58
N ILE A 285 -4.07 3.49 -9.04
CA ILE A 285 -3.79 2.89 -7.73
C ILE A 285 -4.40 3.72 -6.60
N VAL A 286 -4.26 5.05 -6.62
CA VAL A 286 -4.83 5.94 -5.60
C VAL A 286 -6.37 5.91 -5.65
N SER A 287 -6.95 5.90 -6.86
CA SER A 287 -8.38 5.75 -7.07
C SER A 287 -8.90 4.42 -6.53
N LEU A 288 -8.22 3.30 -6.85
CA LEU A 288 -8.58 1.97 -6.35
C LEU A 288 -8.58 1.95 -4.81
N MET A 289 -7.52 2.48 -4.19
CA MET A 289 -7.39 2.62 -2.74
C MET A 289 -8.55 3.43 -2.16
N TYR A 290 -8.83 4.61 -2.72
CA TYR A 290 -9.93 5.46 -2.26
C TYR A 290 -11.30 4.75 -2.35
N HIS A 291 -11.62 4.15 -3.49
CA HIS A 291 -12.92 3.51 -3.70
C HIS A 291 -13.09 2.26 -2.83
N LEU A 292 -12.04 1.46 -2.62
CA LEU A 292 -12.07 0.33 -1.69
C LEU A 292 -12.28 0.79 -0.25
N MET A 293 -11.53 1.80 0.19
CA MET A 293 -11.69 2.34 1.55
C MET A 293 -13.07 2.93 1.77
N ASN A 294 -13.57 3.71 0.81
CA ASN A 294 -14.90 4.30 0.87
C ASN A 294 -16.00 3.23 0.90
N TYR A 295 -15.89 2.19 0.08
CA TYR A 295 -16.86 1.10 0.12
C TYR A 295 -16.83 0.34 1.45
N GLY A 296 -15.65 -0.01 1.96
CA GLY A 296 -15.51 -0.71 3.23
C GLY A 296 -16.09 0.06 4.40
N TYR A 297 -15.79 1.36 4.47
CA TYR A 297 -16.32 2.24 5.50
C TYR A 297 -17.85 2.40 5.45
N GLU A 298 -18.41 2.60 4.25
CA GLU A 298 -19.87 2.67 4.05
C GLU A 298 -20.54 1.35 4.41
N ARG A 299 -20.00 0.22 3.94
CA ARG A 299 -20.52 -1.13 4.21
C ARG A 299 -20.49 -1.47 5.70
N ALA A 300 -19.45 -1.06 6.42
CA ALA A 300 -19.35 -1.24 7.86
C ALA A 300 -20.24 -0.27 8.66
N GLY A 301 -21.09 0.53 8.00
CA GLY A 301 -22.00 1.46 8.68
C GLY A 301 -21.29 2.68 9.27
N LYS A 302 -20.13 3.07 8.71
CA LYS A 302 -19.37 4.26 9.09
C LYS A 302 -18.81 4.25 10.51
N VAL A 303 -18.66 3.06 11.09
CA VAL A 303 -18.28 2.90 12.50
C VAL A 303 -16.78 3.05 12.77
N SER A 304 -15.93 2.94 11.74
CA SER A 304 -14.48 3.02 11.92
C SER A 304 -14.03 4.39 12.43
N LEU A 305 -13.58 4.47 13.69
CA LEU A 305 -13.08 5.72 14.25
C LEU A 305 -11.77 6.19 13.59
N PRO A 306 -10.76 5.33 13.36
CA PRO A 306 -9.54 5.76 12.66
C PRO A 306 -9.82 6.37 11.29
N LEU A 307 -10.71 5.75 10.50
CA LEU A 307 -11.00 6.21 9.14
C LEU A 307 -11.87 7.49 9.12
N SER A 308 -12.89 7.57 9.99
CA SER A 308 -13.79 8.72 10.07
C SER A 308 -13.05 10.01 10.46
N LYS A 309 -12.12 9.91 11.42
CA LYS A 309 -11.32 11.04 11.91
C LYS A 309 -10.09 11.33 11.05
N GLY A 310 -9.68 10.40 10.21
CA GLY A 310 -8.54 10.51 9.29
C GLY A 310 -8.96 10.79 7.86
N ILE A 311 -8.84 9.79 6.99
CA ILE A 311 -9.00 9.91 5.53
C ILE A 311 -10.32 10.56 5.12
N PHE A 312 -11.46 10.20 5.73
CA PHE A 312 -12.74 10.76 5.32
C PHE A 312 -12.92 12.21 5.78
N ARG A 313 -12.34 12.57 6.93
CA ARG A 313 -12.25 13.98 7.33
C ARG A 313 -11.42 14.78 6.32
N LEU A 314 -10.25 14.26 5.92
CA LEU A 314 -9.39 14.90 4.92
C LEU A 314 -10.10 15.09 3.59
N ILE A 315 -10.80 14.05 3.10
CA ILE A 315 -11.53 14.12 1.83
C ILE A 315 -12.68 15.13 1.89
N ASN A 316 -13.39 15.21 3.02
CA ASN A 316 -14.45 16.20 3.20
C ASN A 316 -13.89 17.63 3.22
N GLN A 317 -12.71 17.85 3.82
CA GLN A 317 -12.02 19.14 3.78
C GLN A 317 -11.61 19.51 2.35
N ILE A 318 -11.03 18.55 1.63
CA ILE A 318 -10.64 18.70 0.23
C ILE A 318 -11.82 19.09 -0.67
N ARG A 319 -13.00 18.48 -0.47
CA ARG A 319 -14.21 18.77 -1.25
C ARG A 319 -14.86 20.11 -0.92
N ALA A 320 -14.56 20.67 0.25
CA ALA A 320 -15.10 21.94 0.70
C ALA A 320 -14.24 23.15 0.31
N ALA A 321 -12.98 22.91 -0.10
CA ALA A 321 -12.04 23.91 -0.58
C ALA A 321 -12.22 24.20 -2.07
#